data_AF-A0A2E3PER8-F1
#
_entry.id   AF-A0A2E3PER8-F1
#
_cell.length_a   1.000
_cell.length_b   1.000
_cell.length_c   1.000
_cell.angle_alpha   90.00
_cell.angle_beta   90.00
_cell.angle_gamma   90.00
#
_symmetry.space_group_name_H-M   'P 1'
#
loop_
_entity.id
_entity.type
_entity.pdbx_description
1 polymer ?
#
loop_
_entity_poly.entity_id
_entity_poly.type
_entity_poly.pdbx_seq_one_letter_code
_entity_poly.pdbx_strand_id
1 'polypeptide(L)'
;MGETFGKRRVWSGLAAVVLACAGLGLSGQALACGFHATTPEKSAVDWLLEADQVVVARNTPENPFAYVPVDIIAGSGPEVAIDMLVDSGTRRFLAMRPNAGVLFVHIPADGSWKRLAYLTSDYRQVVDKVLARKPDWTSGYTRERLAMFEALQIHPSAELRRLALLELDKAPYDQRRASGRSAPADGVHGLSDQSQGVRRMDACHTGRRLGPAGAPFV
;
A
#
# COMPACT_ATOMS: atom_id res chain seq x y z
N MET A 1 43.68 43.74 57.98
CA MET A 1 42.62 43.63 56.96
C MET A 1 43.23 42.88 55.80
N GLY A 2 42.69 41.71 55.44
CA GLY A 2 43.27 40.81 54.44
C GLY A 2 42.78 39.37 54.63
N GLU A 3 42.10 38.86 53.60
CA GLU A 3 42.24 37.53 52.95
C GLU A 3 42.50 36.24 53.78
N THR A 4 42.00 35.04 53.43
CA THR A 4 41.11 34.56 52.34
C THR A 4 40.58 33.14 52.65
N PHE A 5 39.50 32.74 51.95
CA PHE A 5 39.17 31.38 51.46
C PHE A 5 38.99 30.17 52.43
N GLY A 6 37.74 29.68 52.50
CA GLY A 6 37.38 28.30 52.87
C GLY A 6 36.47 27.65 51.81
N LYS A 7 37.05 26.88 50.88
CA LYS A 7 36.36 26.37 49.68
C LYS A 7 35.37 25.21 49.94
N ARG A 8 34.19 25.32 49.32
CA ARG A 8 33.55 24.32 48.43
C ARG A 8 33.47 22.86 48.92
N ARG A 9 32.26 22.42 49.30
CA ARG A 9 31.72 21.05 49.17
C ARG A 9 30.19 21.14 49.02
N VAL A 10 29.51 20.01 48.77
CA VAL A 10 28.03 19.83 48.66
C VAL A 10 27.38 20.12 47.29
N TRP A 11 27.72 21.19 46.56
CA TRP A 11 26.98 21.60 45.34
C TRP A 11 27.23 20.79 44.04
N SER A 12 27.76 19.56 44.13
CA SER A 12 28.06 18.71 42.95
C SER A 12 27.17 17.46 42.83
N GLY A 13 26.39 17.10 43.85
CA GLY A 13 25.55 15.89 43.82
C GLY A 13 24.20 16.09 43.12
N LEU A 14 23.52 17.21 43.36
CA LEU A 14 22.15 17.45 42.88
C LEU A 14 22.06 17.67 41.36
N ALA A 15 23.07 18.31 40.75
CA ALA A 15 23.07 18.58 39.31
C ALA A 15 23.13 17.30 38.46
N ALA A 16 23.83 16.26 38.91
CA ALA A 16 23.97 15.00 38.18
C ALA A 16 22.66 14.21 38.11
N VAL A 17 21.86 14.22 39.18
CA VAL A 17 20.58 13.49 39.25
C VAL A 17 19.52 14.16 38.37
N VAL A 18 19.43 15.51 38.40
CA VAL A 18 18.47 16.25 37.55
C VAL A 18 18.81 16.09 36.06
N LEU A 19 20.10 16.10 35.70
CA LEU A 19 20.52 15.92 34.30
C LEU A 19 20.29 14.48 33.79
N ALA A 20 20.39 13.47 34.66
CA ALA A 20 20.10 12.08 34.31
C ALA A 20 18.61 11.84 34.00
N CYS A 21 17.68 12.51 34.71
CA CYS A 21 16.25 12.39 34.44
C CYS A 21 15.83 13.07 33.13
N ALA A 22 16.53 14.14 32.70
CA ALA A 22 16.20 14.85 31.46
C ALA A 22 16.51 14.05 30.18
N GLY A 23 17.43 13.07 30.24
CA GLY A 23 17.83 12.25 29.09
C GLY A 23 16.79 11.20 28.65
N LEU A 24 15.85 10.85 29.52
CA LEU A 24 14.82 9.82 29.25
C LEU A 24 13.58 10.37 28.52
N GLY A 25 13.52 11.68 28.24
CA GLY A 25 12.40 12.33 27.57
C GLY A 25 12.36 12.19 26.04
N LEU A 26 13.43 11.68 25.42
CA LEU A 26 13.51 11.40 23.98
C LEU A 26 12.84 10.06 23.60
N SER A 27 11.68 9.81 24.19
CA SER A 27 10.74 8.79 23.73
C SER A 27 10.31 9.16 22.31
N GLY A 28 10.83 8.43 21.32
CA GLY A 28 10.47 8.65 19.93
C GLY A 28 8.95 8.61 19.77
N GLN A 29 8.41 9.47 18.90
CA GLN A 29 6.98 9.45 18.61
C GLN A 29 6.62 8.05 18.11
N ALA A 30 5.90 7.29 18.95
CA ALA A 30 5.21 6.10 18.53
C ALA A 30 4.08 6.56 17.62
N LEU A 31 4.42 6.80 16.35
CA LEU A 31 3.48 6.83 15.24
C LEU A 31 2.96 5.40 15.09
N ALA A 32 2.06 5.05 16.02
CA ALA A 32 1.11 3.96 15.85
C ALA A 32 0.21 4.40 14.68
N CYS A 33 0.71 4.17 13.46
CA CYS A 33 -0.05 4.30 12.24
C CYS A 33 -1.29 3.42 12.40
N GLY A 34 -2.41 4.08 12.73
CA GLY A 34 -3.59 3.38 13.21
C GLY A 34 -4.03 2.34 12.21
N PHE A 35 -4.04 1.07 12.63
CA PHE A 35 -4.58 -0.04 11.85
C PHE A 35 -6.11 0.01 11.86
N HIS A 36 -6.64 1.14 11.41
CA HIS A 36 -8.05 1.39 11.10
C HIS A 36 -8.20 1.58 9.58
N ALA A 37 -7.46 0.79 8.81
CA ALA A 37 -7.87 0.44 7.47
C ALA A 37 -8.98 -0.61 7.59
N THR A 38 -10.22 -0.17 7.80
CA THR A 38 -11.36 -1.02 7.46
C THR A 38 -11.28 -1.26 5.95
N THR A 39 -10.86 -2.47 5.55
CA THR A 39 -10.93 -2.88 4.15
C THR A 39 -12.39 -2.69 3.71
N PRO A 40 -12.67 -1.86 2.70
CA PRO A 40 -14.05 -1.63 2.29
C PRO A 40 -14.64 -2.95 1.80
N GLU A 41 -15.79 -3.33 2.38
CA GLU A 41 -16.47 -4.61 2.11
C GLU A 41 -16.71 -4.87 0.61
N LYS A 42 -16.89 -3.78 -0.15
CA LYS A 42 -17.01 -3.78 -1.62
C LYS A 42 -15.95 -2.89 -2.26
N SER A 43 -15.16 -3.47 -3.15
CA SER A 43 -14.19 -2.81 -4.02
C SER A 43 -14.90 -2.07 -5.17
N ALA A 44 -14.16 -1.26 -5.92
CA ALA A 44 -14.68 -0.64 -7.14
C ALA A 44 -15.14 -1.66 -8.19
N VAL A 45 -14.59 -2.88 -8.21
CA VAL A 45 -15.03 -3.96 -9.10
C VAL A 45 -16.42 -4.44 -8.71
N ASP A 46 -16.66 -4.70 -7.42
CA ASP A 46 -17.97 -5.16 -6.96
C ASP A 46 -19.07 -4.13 -7.26
N TRP A 47 -18.77 -2.84 -7.04
CA TRP A 47 -19.69 -1.75 -7.40
C TRP A 47 -19.98 -1.70 -8.90
N LEU A 48 -19.01 -1.98 -9.78
CA LEU A 48 -19.24 -2.09 -11.24
C LEU A 48 -20.08 -3.32 -11.62
N LEU A 49 -19.92 -4.44 -10.92
CA LEU A 49 -20.69 -5.66 -11.12
C LEU A 49 -22.16 -5.49 -10.66
N GLU A 50 -22.41 -4.73 -9.59
CA GLU A 50 -23.75 -4.50 -9.05
C GLU A 50 -24.53 -3.37 -9.74
N ALA A 51 -23.84 -2.37 -10.29
CA ALA A 51 -24.48 -1.19 -10.89
C ALA A 51 -25.43 -1.51 -12.05
N ASP A 52 -26.55 -0.79 -12.15
CA ASP A 52 -27.41 -0.79 -13.34
C ASP A 52 -26.95 0.22 -14.39
N GLN A 53 -26.19 1.26 -14.00
CA GLN A 53 -25.58 2.25 -14.89
C GLN A 53 -24.17 2.66 -14.43
N VAL A 54 -23.28 2.87 -15.39
CA VAL A 54 -21.89 3.30 -15.17
C VAL A 54 -21.59 4.48 -16.09
N VAL A 55 -21.21 5.62 -15.52
CA VAL A 55 -20.97 6.86 -16.27
C VAL A 55 -19.62 7.49 -15.94
N VAL A 56 -19.09 8.25 -16.90
CA VAL A 56 -18.00 9.19 -16.69
C VAL A 56 -18.61 10.57 -16.54
N ALA A 57 -18.24 11.29 -15.47
CA ALA A 57 -18.65 12.67 -15.29
C ALA A 57 -17.46 13.63 -15.14
N ARG A 58 -17.67 14.88 -15.53
CA ARG A 58 -16.72 15.99 -15.41
C ARG A 58 -17.48 17.25 -14.95
N ASN A 59 -16.76 18.24 -14.43
CA ASN A 59 -17.32 19.59 -14.31
C ASN A 59 -17.23 20.34 -15.65
N THR A 60 -18.07 21.35 -15.86
CA THR A 60 -17.99 22.24 -17.03
C THR A 60 -17.46 23.63 -16.63
N PRO A 61 -17.12 24.51 -17.59
CA PRO A 61 -16.80 25.92 -17.29
C PRO A 61 -18.00 26.71 -16.74
N GLU A 62 -19.21 26.40 -17.19
CA GLU A 62 -20.45 27.10 -16.84
C GLU A 62 -20.91 26.77 -15.41
N ASN A 63 -20.73 25.51 -15.00
CA ASN A 63 -20.89 25.09 -13.61
C ASN A 63 -19.70 24.22 -13.17
N PRO A 64 -18.64 24.84 -12.61
CA PRO A 64 -17.46 24.11 -12.17
C PRO A 64 -17.69 23.27 -10.90
N PHE A 65 -18.82 23.42 -10.21
CA PHE A 65 -19.11 22.77 -8.92
C PHE A 65 -20.04 21.56 -9.01
N ALA A 66 -20.65 21.28 -10.17
CA ALA A 66 -21.52 20.13 -10.40
C ALA A 66 -20.86 19.11 -11.36
N TYR A 67 -21.20 17.84 -11.20
CA TYR A 67 -20.84 16.80 -12.17
C TYR A 67 -21.88 16.74 -13.28
N VAL A 68 -21.42 16.72 -14.53
CA VAL A 68 -22.22 16.45 -15.73
C VAL A 68 -21.70 15.15 -16.35
N PRO A 69 -22.56 14.15 -16.63
CA PRO A 69 -22.18 12.98 -17.40
C PRO A 69 -21.67 13.37 -18.80
N VAL A 70 -20.54 12.80 -19.20
CA VAL A 70 -19.90 13.03 -20.51
C VAL A 70 -19.75 11.76 -21.34
N ASP A 71 -19.90 10.59 -20.72
CA ASP A 71 -19.89 9.27 -21.37
C ASP A 71 -20.68 8.28 -20.51
N ILE A 72 -21.41 7.36 -21.14
CA ILE A 72 -22.14 6.27 -20.47
C ILE A 72 -21.44 4.97 -20.89
N ILE A 73 -20.65 4.40 -19.99
CA ILE A 73 -19.81 3.22 -20.28
C ILE A 73 -20.65 1.95 -20.35
N ALA A 74 -21.65 1.84 -19.46
CA ALA A 74 -22.53 0.67 -19.42
C ALA A 74 -23.90 1.01 -18.81
N GLY A 75 -24.92 0.26 -19.25
CA GLY A 75 -26.27 0.35 -18.71
C GLY A 75 -27.10 1.48 -19.32
N SER A 76 -28.41 1.38 -19.10
CA SER A 76 -29.43 2.32 -19.58
C SER A 76 -30.30 2.81 -18.42
N GLY A 77 -29.66 3.06 -17.27
CA GLY A 77 -30.32 3.55 -16.07
C GLY A 77 -30.98 4.92 -16.25
N PRO A 78 -31.76 5.35 -15.24
CA PRO A 78 -32.57 6.56 -15.33
C PRO A 78 -31.68 7.82 -15.47
N GLU A 79 -32.18 8.84 -16.17
CA GLU A 79 -31.48 10.12 -16.33
C GLU A 79 -31.58 10.96 -15.04
N VAL A 80 -30.87 10.51 -14.01
CA VAL A 80 -30.81 11.13 -12.68
C VAL A 80 -29.55 11.98 -12.58
N ALA A 81 -29.71 13.24 -12.18
CA ALA A 81 -28.58 14.15 -11.96
C ALA A 81 -27.64 13.63 -10.85
N ILE A 82 -26.33 13.78 -11.05
CA ILE A 82 -25.33 13.49 -10.01
C ILE A 82 -25.35 14.67 -9.02
N ASP A 83 -25.94 14.46 -7.86
CA ASP A 83 -26.12 15.45 -6.79
C ASP A 83 -24.84 15.77 -5.99
N MET A 84 -23.77 15.01 -6.22
CA MET A 84 -22.47 15.24 -5.60
C MET A 84 -21.79 16.52 -6.11
N LEU A 85 -21.18 17.28 -5.21
CA LEU A 85 -20.38 18.47 -5.58
C LEU A 85 -18.95 18.10 -6.00
N VAL A 86 -18.39 18.91 -6.91
CA VAL A 86 -17.03 18.75 -7.42
C VAL A 86 -16.06 19.52 -6.51
N ASP A 87 -15.26 18.79 -5.74
CA ASP A 87 -14.26 19.37 -4.84
C ASP A 87 -13.09 20.06 -5.59
N SER A 88 -12.35 20.93 -4.90
CA SER A 88 -11.25 21.72 -5.51
C SER A 88 -10.09 20.85 -6.03
N GLY A 89 -9.82 19.71 -5.39
CA GLY A 89 -8.84 18.74 -5.85
C GLY A 89 -9.27 18.08 -7.16
N THR A 90 -10.53 17.69 -7.26
CA THR A 90 -11.13 17.14 -8.49
C THR A 90 -11.13 18.16 -9.62
N ARG A 91 -11.57 19.41 -9.38
CA ARG A 91 -11.52 20.47 -10.41
C ARG A 91 -10.10 20.67 -10.94
N ARG A 92 -9.10 20.72 -10.06
CA ARG A 92 -7.69 20.82 -10.44
C ARG A 92 -7.21 19.58 -11.21
N PHE A 93 -7.60 18.37 -10.78
CA PHE A 93 -7.28 17.12 -11.46
C PHE A 93 -7.82 17.11 -12.90
N LEU A 94 -9.10 17.46 -13.10
CA LEU A 94 -9.79 17.45 -14.39
C LEU A 94 -9.30 18.57 -15.33
N ALA A 95 -8.88 19.71 -14.79
CA ALA A 95 -8.26 20.80 -15.56
C ALA A 95 -6.86 20.42 -16.06
N MET A 96 -6.05 19.72 -15.25
CA MET A 96 -4.71 19.24 -15.65
C MET A 96 -4.75 18.00 -16.57
N ARG A 97 -5.90 17.32 -16.66
CA ARG A 97 -6.08 16.08 -17.44
C ARG A 97 -7.37 16.14 -18.26
N PRO A 98 -7.37 16.76 -19.46
CA PRO A 98 -8.58 16.94 -20.26
C PRO A 98 -9.26 15.61 -20.63
N ASN A 99 -8.46 14.55 -20.86
CA ASN A 99 -8.96 13.23 -21.24
C ASN A 99 -9.29 12.31 -20.03
N ALA A 100 -9.21 12.81 -18.79
CA ALA A 100 -9.59 12.05 -17.61
C ALA A 100 -10.97 12.47 -17.11
N GLY A 101 -11.69 11.55 -16.47
CA GLY A 101 -12.99 11.84 -15.85
C GLY A 101 -13.06 11.38 -14.40
N VAL A 102 -14.26 11.42 -13.83
CA VAL A 102 -14.59 10.74 -12.58
C VAL A 102 -15.58 9.62 -12.91
N LEU A 103 -15.27 8.40 -12.46
CA LEU A 103 -16.11 7.23 -12.64
C LEU A 103 -17.20 7.22 -11.57
N PHE A 104 -18.45 7.14 -12.02
CA PHE A 104 -19.64 7.00 -11.19
C PHE A 104 -20.40 5.73 -11.57
N VAL A 105 -21.06 5.17 -10.57
CA VAL A 105 -22.05 4.11 -10.76
C VAL A 105 -23.37 4.48 -10.08
N HIS A 106 -24.47 4.12 -10.70
CA HIS A 106 -25.80 4.18 -10.08
C HIS A 106 -26.05 2.85 -9.34
N ILE A 107 -26.63 2.94 -8.14
CA ILE A 107 -26.89 1.79 -7.28
C ILE A 107 -28.40 1.55 -7.26
N PRO A 108 -28.92 0.50 -7.93
CA PRO A 108 -30.37 0.28 -8.06
C PRO A 108 -31.08 -0.04 -6.72
N ALA A 109 -30.33 -0.43 -5.69
CA ALA A 109 -30.87 -0.79 -4.37
C ALA A 109 -31.35 0.42 -3.55
N ASP A 110 -30.76 1.60 -3.75
CA ASP A 110 -31.11 2.84 -3.04
C ASP A 110 -31.30 4.06 -3.97
N GLY A 111 -31.05 3.92 -5.27
CA GLY A 111 -31.18 4.98 -6.27
C GLY A 111 -30.07 6.02 -6.21
N SER A 112 -28.95 5.74 -5.52
CA SER A 112 -27.88 6.70 -5.31
C SER A 112 -26.77 6.63 -6.37
N TRP A 113 -26.13 7.78 -6.62
CA TRP A 113 -24.88 7.84 -7.36
C TRP A 113 -23.69 7.63 -6.43
N LYS A 114 -22.77 6.75 -6.83
CA LYS A 114 -21.52 6.50 -6.10
C LYS A 114 -20.30 6.81 -6.95
N ARG A 115 -19.49 7.77 -6.47
CA ARG A 115 -18.15 8.05 -6.98
C ARG A 115 -17.20 6.88 -6.66
N LEU A 116 -16.59 6.28 -7.68
CA LEU A 116 -15.65 5.17 -7.50
C LEU A 116 -14.18 5.58 -7.60
N ALA A 117 -13.80 6.29 -8.67
CA ALA A 117 -12.39 6.58 -8.97
C ALA A 117 -12.22 7.78 -9.90
N TYR A 118 -11.00 8.27 -10.05
CA TYR A 118 -10.62 9.02 -11.25
C TYR A 118 -10.42 8.04 -12.41
N LEU A 119 -11.05 8.34 -13.55
CA LEU A 119 -10.93 7.53 -14.75
C LEU A 119 -9.82 8.09 -15.64
N THR A 120 -8.62 7.51 -15.53
CA THR A 120 -7.51 7.70 -16.47
C THR A 120 -7.61 6.69 -17.62
N SER A 121 -6.76 6.82 -18.64
CA SER A 121 -6.61 5.84 -19.73
C SER A 121 -6.42 4.40 -19.23
N ASP A 122 -5.56 4.24 -18.22
CA ASP A 122 -5.15 2.94 -17.72
C ASP A 122 -6.28 2.34 -16.86
N TYR A 123 -6.94 3.18 -16.05
CA TYR A 123 -8.09 2.76 -15.27
C TYR A 123 -9.29 2.43 -16.16
N ARG A 124 -9.50 3.15 -17.27
CA ARG A 124 -10.53 2.86 -18.28
C ARG A 124 -10.35 1.46 -18.86
N GLN A 125 -9.14 1.07 -19.26
CA GLN A 125 -8.85 -0.29 -19.74
C GLN A 125 -9.17 -1.39 -18.73
N VAL A 126 -9.03 -1.12 -17.43
CA VAL A 126 -9.40 -2.06 -16.36
C VAL A 126 -10.92 -2.11 -16.19
N VAL A 127 -11.61 -0.96 -16.21
CA VAL A 127 -13.08 -0.87 -16.17
C VAL A 127 -13.73 -1.59 -17.35
N ASP A 128 -13.25 -1.36 -18.57
CA ASP A 128 -13.79 -2.01 -19.78
C ASP A 128 -13.65 -3.54 -19.70
N LYS A 129 -12.51 -4.04 -19.19
CA LYS A 129 -12.29 -5.49 -18.94
C LYS A 129 -13.20 -6.05 -17.86
N VAL A 130 -13.42 -5.33 -16.76
CA VAL A 130 -14.37 -5.72 -15.69
C VAL A 130 -15.79 -5.81 -16.26
N LEU A 131 -16.23 -4.79 -16.99
CA LEU A 131 -17.59 -4.73 -17.53
C LEU A 131 -17.83 -5.78 -18.61
N ALA A 132 -16.84 -6.06 -19.47
CA ALA A 132 -16.90 -7.17 -20.43
C ALA A 132 -16.98 -8.56 -19.76
N ARG A 133 -16.60 -8.68 -18.48
CA ARG A 133 -16.68 -9.91 -17.67
C ARG A 133 -17.83 -9.92 -16.67
N LYS A 134 -18.68 -8.89 -16.66
CA LYS A 134 -19.78 -8.74 -15.70
C LYS A 134 -20.72 -9.97 -15.63
N PRO A 135 -21.17 -10.59 -16.74
CA PRO A 135 -22.00 -11.79 -16.67
C PRO A 135 -21.33 -12.96 -15.93
N ASP A 136 -20.02 -13.16 -16.18
CA ASP A 136 -19.23 -14.23 -15.56
C ASP A 136 -19.01 -13.95 -14.06
N TRP A 137 -18.58 -12.73 -13.73
CA TRP A 137 -18.03 -12.37 -12.42
C TRP A 137 -19.08 -12.04 -11.35
N THR A 138 -20.33 -11.76 -11.74
CA THR A 138 -21.44 -11.62 -10.77
C THR A 138 -21.77 -12.96 -10.09
N SER A 139 -21.42 -14.10 -10.69
CA SER A 139 -21.66 -15.43 -10.10
C SER A 139 -20.69 -15.79 -8.97
N GLY A 140 -19.55 -15.11 -8.84
CA GLY A 140 -18.54 -15.38 -7.82
C GLY A 140 -17.13 -14.98 -8.23
N TYR A 141 -16.16 -15.20 -7.34
CA TYR A 141 -14.76 -14.87 -7.59
C TYR A 141 -14.05 -15.95 -8.42
N THR A 142 -13.68 -15.63 -9.66
CA THR A 142 -13.09 -16.59 -10.61
C THR A 142 -11.55 -16.53 -10.66
N ARG A 143 -10.92 -17.56 -11.22
CA ARG A 143 -9.46 -17.62 -11.42
C ARG A 143 -8.99 -16.57 -12.44
N GLU A 144 -9.82 -16.23 -13.41
CA GLU A 144 -9.57 -15.19 -14.40
C GLU A 144 -9.60 -13.80 -13.75
N ARG A 145 -10.50 -13.56 -12.78
CA ARG A 145 -10.51 -12.36 -11.94
C ARG A 145 -9.21 -12.28 -11.12
N LEU A 146 -8.81 -13.38 -10.46
CA LEU A 146 -7.53 -13.47 -9.75
C LEU A 146 -6.35 -13.07 -10.64
N ALA A 147 -6.15 -13.76 -11.76
CA ALA A 147 -5.02 -13.55 -12.66
C ALA A 147 -4.96 -12.11 -13.23
N MET A 148 -6.11 -11.50 -13.52
CA MET A 148 -6.18 -10.11 -13.99
C MET A 148 -5.66 -9.12 -12.93
N PHE A 149 -6.02 -9.31 -11.65
CA PHE A 149 -5.56 -8.43 -10.58
C PHE A 149 -4.14 -8.76 -10.08
N GLU A 150 -3.68 -10.01 -10.18
CA GLU A 150 -2.28 -10.37 -9.95
C GLU A 150 -1.34 -9.59 -10.90
N ALA A 151 -1.69 -9.46 -12.17
CA ALA A 151 -0.92 -8.70 -13.16
C ALA A 151 -0.85 -7.18 -12.88
N LEU A 152 -1.78 -6.63 -12.10
CA LEU A 152 -1.84 -5.20 -11.77
C LEU A 152 -1.00 -4.82 -10.54
N GLN A 153 -0.45 -5.78 -9.78
CA GLN A 153 0.35 -5.50 -8.57
C GLN A 153 1.60 -4.64 -8.83
N ILE A 154 2.22 -4.78 -10.01
CA ILE A 154 3.41 -4.02 -10.42
C ILE A 154 3.10 -2.84 -11.35
N HIS A 155 1.82 -2.51 -11.56
CA HIS A 155 1.40 -1.48 -12.50
C HIS A 155 1.89 -0.07 -12.07
N PRO A 156 2.29 0.85 -12.97
CA PRO A 156 2.79 2.18 -12.59
C PRO A 156 1.79 3.07 -11.82
N SER A 157 0.49 3.04 -12.16
CA SER A 157 -0.56 3.73 -11.39
C SER A 157 -0.72 3.14 -9.99
N ALA A 158 -0.64 3.99 -8.97
CA ALA A 158 -0.82 3.61 -7.57
C ALA A 158 -2.27 3.21 -7.27
N GLU A 159 -3.24 3.83 -7.95
CA GLU A 159 -4.66 3.52 -7.87
C GLU A 159 -4.94 2.09 -8.35
N LEU A 160 -4.32 1.67 -9.46
CA LEU A 160 -4.46 0.31 -9.98
C LEU A 160 -3.75 -0.73 -9.11
N ARG A 161 -2.58 -0.43 -8.53
CA ARG A 161 -1.96 -1.31 -7.52
C ARG A 161 -2.85 -1.44 -6.27
N ARG A 162 -3.46 -0.35 -5.81
CA ARG A 162 -4.38 -0.37 -4.66
C ARG A 162 -5.64 -1.18 -4.97
N LEU A 163 -6.20 -1.05 -6.17
CA LEU A 163 -7.34 -1.85 -6.61
C LEU A 163 -6.96 -3.35 -6.65
N ALA A 164 -5.79 -3.68 -7.21
CA ALA A 164 -5.26 -5.04 -7.22
C ALA A 164 -5.16 -5.63 -5.82
N LEU A 165 -4.56 -4.91 -4.86
CA LEU A 165 -4.44 -5.39 -3.47
C LEU A 165 -5.81 -5.67 -2.82
N LEU A 166 -6.81 -4.81 -3.05
CA LEU A 166 -8.17 -5.05 -2.54
C LEU A 166 -8.80 -6.29 -3.18
N GLU A 167 -8.68 -6.47 -4.49
CA GLU A 167 -9.21 -7.63 -5.20
C GLU A 167 -8.53 -8.94 -4.77
N LEU A 168 -7.22 -8.91 -4.58
CA LEU A 168 -6.44 -10.05 -4.09
C LEU A 168 -6.77 -10.39 -2.64
N ASP A 169 -7.13 -9.42 -1.80
CA ASP A 169 -7.57 -9.67 -0.42
C ASP A 169 -8.89 -10.49 -0.39
N LYS A 170 -9.79 -10.22 -1.36
CA LYS A 170 -11.06 -10.91 -1.54
C LYS A 170 -10.96 -12.32 -2.15
N ALA A 171 -9.84 -12.67 -2.79
CA ALA A 171 -9.73 -13.94 -3.50
C ALA A 171 -9.83 -15.16 -2.55
N PRO A 172 -10.60 -16.22 -2.91
CA PRO A 172 -10.69 -17.44 -2.11
C PRO A 172 -9.30 -18.04 -1.79
N TYR A 173 -9.15 -18.53 -0.55
CA TYR A 173 -7.84 -18.96 -0.03
C TYR A 173 -7.21 -20.12 -0.83
N ASP A 174 -8.04 -21.03 -1.31
CA ASP A 174 -7.63 -22.14 -2.19
C ASP A 174 -7.07 -21.65 -3.53
N GLN A 175 -7.69 -20.61 -4.12
CA GLN A 175 -7.20 -19.98 -5.36
C GLN A 175 -5.87 -19.27 -5.15
N ARG A 176 -5.73 -18.45 -4.09
CA ARG A 176 -4.46 -17.79 -3.73
C ARG A 176 -3.33 -18.77 -3.42
N ARG A 177 -3.64 -19.86 -2.71
CA ARG A 177 -2.67 -20.93 -2.44
C ARG A 177 -2.24 -21.66 -3.72
N ALA A 178 -3.07 -21.65 -4.77
CA ALA A 178 -2.71 -22.22 -6.05
C ALA A 178 -1.74 -21.35 -6.86
N SER A 179 -1.90 -20.03 -6.91
CA SER A 179 -0.97 -19.15 -7.63
C SER A 179 0.41 -19.05 -6.95
N GLY A 180 0.45 -19.07 -5.61
CA GLY A 180 1.71 -19.06 -4.84
C GLY A 180 2.61 -20.30 -5.01
N ARG A 181 2.13 -21.39 -5.64
CA ARG A 181 2.93 -22.61 -5.89
C ARG A 181 3.82 -22.55 -7.13
N SER A 182 3.83 -21.41 -7.84
CA SER A 182 4.71 -21.16 -8.99
C SER A 182 6.09 -20.61 -8.60
N ALA A 183 6.33 -20.31 -7.31
CA ALA A 183 7.68 -20.04 -6.82
C ALA A 183 8.45 -21.38 -6.70
N PRO A 184 9.69 -21.48 -7.23
CA PRO A 184 10.47 -22.71 -7.13
C PRO A 184 10.75 -23.03 -5.65
N ALA A 185 10.53 -24.29 -5.26
CA ALA A 185 10.75 -24.77 -3.89
C ALA A 185 12.25 -24.85 -3.49
N ASP A 186 13.14 -24.64 -4.48
CA ASP A 186 14.59 -24.72 -4.37
C ASP A 186 15.18 -23.49 -3.63
N GLY A 187 14.88 -23.37 -2.34
CA GLY A 187 15.44 -22.29 -1.51
C GLY A 187 15.13 -22.33 -0.02
N VAL A 188 14.12 -23.08 0.44
CA VAL A 188 13.66 -23.01 1.85
C VAL A 188 14.42 -23.98 2.78
N HIS A 189 15.32 -24.83 2.27
CA HIS A 189 16.05 -25.81 3.07
C HIS A 189 17.37 -25.29 3.72
N GLY A 190 17.70 -23.99 3.55
CA GLY A 190 18.99 -23.42 3.97
C GLY A 190 19.01 -22.53 5.21
N LEU A 191 17.85 -22.17 5.81
CA LEU A 191 17.78 -21.10 6.81
C LEU A 191 17.59 -21.55 8.27
N SER A 192 17.55 -22.86 8.55
CA SER A 192 17.29 -23.40 9.89
C SER A 192 18.56 -23.80 10.66
N ASP A 193 19.72 -23.87 10.01
CA ASP A 193 20.97 -24.43 10.56
C ASP A 193 22.07 -23.37 10.80
N GLN A 194 21.72 -22.28 11.50
CA GLN A 194 22.69 -21.28 11.99
C GLN A 194 22.50 -20.92 13.47
N SER A 195 21.67 -21.66 14.21
CA SER A 195 21.35 -21.37 15.62
C SER A 195 21.99 -22.32 16.63
N GLN A 196 22.70 -23.38 16.20
CA GLN A 196 23.34 -24.37 17.08
C GLN A 196 24.84 -24.52 16.79
N GLY A 197 25.66 -23.62 17.34
CA GLY A 197 27.12 -23.66 17.12
C GLY A 197 27.98 -22.73 17.97
N VAL A 198 27.48 -22.26 19.13
CA VAL A 198 28.24 -21.32 20.00
C VAL A 198 28.72 -22.04 21.28
N ARG A 199 30.01 -21.86 21.59
CA ARG A 199 30.83 -22.43 22.70
C ARG A 199 31.36 -23.85 22.39
N ARG A 200 32.68 -24.05 22.32
CA ARG A 200 33.60 -23.82 23.45
C ARG A 200 34.95 -23.22 23.01
N MET A 201 35.43 -22.25 23.78
CA MET A 201 36.82 -21.76 23.72
C MET A 201 37.66 -22.67 24.61
N ASP A 202 38.70 -23.31 24.08
CA ASP A 202 39.71 -24.00 24.89
C ASP A 202 41.12 -23.84 24.28
N ALA A 203 42.06 -23.49 25.16
CA ALA A 203 43.52 -23.57 25.07
C ALA A 203 44.26 -23.02 23.81
N CYS A 204 44.89 -21.86 24.00
CA CYS A 204 46.11 -21.48 23.28
C CYS A 204 47.32 -22.27 23.84
N HIS A 205 48.07 -23.01 23.01
CA HIS A 205 49.46 -23.36 23.36
C HIS A 205 50.39 -23.54 22.14
N THR A 206 51.52 -22.85 22.24
CA THR A 206 52.76 -22.86 21.44
C THR A 206 53.22 -24.16 20.75
N GLY A 207 53.77 -24.04 19.52
CA GLY A 207 54.58 -25.09 18.87
C GLY A 207 55.42 -24.61 17.68
N ARG A 208 56.67 -24.17 17.91
CA ARG A 208 57.63 -23.70 16.88
C ARG A 208 58.49 -24.86 16.32
N ARG A 209 58.67 -24.95 14.99
CA ARG A 209 59.88 -25.42 14.25
C ARG A 209 59.71 -25.06 12.76
N LEU A 210 60.47 -24.09 12.24
CA LEU A 210 61.72 -24.23 11.44
C LEU A 210 61.50 -24.79 10.02
N GLY A 211 61.93 -24.01 9.00
CA GLY A 211 61.92 -24.38 7.57
C GLY A 211 63.12 -25.26 7.15
N PRO A 212 63.50 -25.31 5.85
CA PRO A 212 63.92 -24.10 5.13
C PRO A 212 63.53 -24.00 3.62
N ALA A 213 64.01 -22.91 3.03
CA ALA A 213 63.89 -22.37 1.67
C ALA A 213 64.04 -23.33 0.46
N GLY A 214 63.46 -22.91 -0.68
CA GLY A 214 63.62 -23.53 -2.00
C GLY A 214 62.85 -22.82 -3.13
N ALA A 215 63.27 -21.61 -3.52
CA ALA A 215 62.88 -20.93 -4.77
C ALA A 215 63.85 -21.36 -5.92
N PRO A 216 63.69 -20.99 -7.22
CA PRO A 216 62.82 -19.92 -7.76
C PRO A 216 62.11 -20.17 -9.12
N PHE A 217 61.34 -19.15 -9.52
CA PHE A 217 60.99 -18.69 -10.89
C PHE A 217 61.62 -19.41 -12.10
N VAL A 218 60.76 -19.81 -13.05
CA VAL A 218 60.46 -19.04 -14.28
C VAL A 218 58.94 -19.01 -14.47
#